data_AF-A0A3M1P933-F1
#
_entry.id   AF-A0A3M1P933-F1
#
_cell.length_a   1.000
_cell.length_b   1.000
_cell.length_c   1.000
_cell.angle_alpha   90.00
_cell.angle_beta   90.00
_cell.angle_gamma   90.00
#
_symmetry.space_group_name_H-M   'P 1'
#
loop_
_entity.id
_entity.type
_entity.pdbx_description
1 polymer ?
#
loop_
_entity_poly.entity_id
_entity_poly.type
_entity_poly.pdbx_seq_one_letter_code
_entity_poly.pdbx_strand_id
1 'polypeptide(L)'
;MKEIPLHGLLRSVTTRRLLNAAAAGASFVLSALLKRRIVWGRPFILTVEPTNLCNLRCPLCVTGNGKLTRNAGQMDFDLFRRIIDDVGEFLFYLLLYHQGEPFLNKRFLD
;
A
#
# COMPACT_ATOMS: atom_id res chain seq x y z
N MET A 1 -12.99 -10.30 8.77
CA MET A 1 -12.86 -9.10 9.62
C MET A 1 -11.99 -9.29 10.86
N LYS A 2 -11.38 -10.48 11.09
CA LYS A 2 -10.40 -10.70 12.18
C LYS A 2 -8.96 -10.25 11.83
N GLU A 3 -8.73 -9.85 10.59
CA GLU A 3 -7.42 -9.47 10.04
C GLU A 3 -6.99 -8.03 10.39
N ILE A 4 -7.91 -7.21 10.92
CA ILE A 4 -7.61 -5.81 11.27
C ILE A 4 -7.22 -5.80 12.74
N PRO A 5 -5.92 -5.65 13.09
CA PRO A 5 -5.49 -5.58 14.48
C PRO A 5 -6.00 -4.26 15.07
N LEU A 6 -7.21 -4.28 15.65
CA LEU A 6 -7.91 -3.10 16.15
C LEU A 6 -7.04 -2.30 17.12
N HIS A 7 -6.30 -3.00 17.98
CA HIS A 7 -5.33 -2.40 18.90
C HIS A 7 -4.21 -1.65 18.17
N GLY A 8 -3.62 -2.25 17.12
CA GLY A 8 -2.58 -1.61 16.32
C GLY A 8 -3.12 -0.40 15.54
N LEU A 9 -4.35 -0.50 15.03
CA LEU A 9 -5.03 0.60 14.35
C LEU A 9 -5.28 1.76 15.30
N LEU A 10 -5.83 1.50 16.48
CA LEU A 10 -6.11 2.55 17.47
C LEU A 10 -4.81 3.25 17.91
N ARG A 11 -3.71 2.51 18.08
CA ARG A 11 -2.40 3.09 18.41
C ARG A 11 -1.82 3.92 17.27
N SER A 12 -2.20 3.65 16.03
CA SER A 12 -1.71 4.36 14.85
C SER A 12 -2.54 5.61 14.51
N VAL A 13 -3.63 5.87 15.22
CA VAL A 13 -4.47 7.07 15.02
C VAL A 13 -3.69 8.34 15.40
N THR A 14 -3.61 9.28 14.46
CA THR A 14 -3.10 10.64 14.69
C THR A 14 -4.06 11.66 14.11
N THR A 15 -3.98 12.92 14.54
CA THR A 15 -4.81 14.00 14.00
C THR A 15 -4.66 14.13 12.48
N ARG A 16 -3.43 14.01 11.95
CA ARG A 16 -3.18 14.05 10.49
C ARG A 16 -3.90 12.93 9.76
N ARG A 17 -3.83 11.70 10.27
CA ARG A 17 -4.49 10.53 9.67
C ARG A 17 -6.01 10.62 9.73
N LEU A 18 -6.57 11.09 10.85
CA LEU A 18 -8.01 11.31 11.00
C LEU A 18 -8.53 12.39 10.06
N LEU A 19 -7.87 13.55 9.99
CA LEU A 19 -8.25 14.63 9.08
C LEU A 19 -8.14 14.18 7.62
N ASN A 20 -7.09 13.42 7.28
CA ASN A 20 -6.93 12.87 5.94
C ASN A 20 -8.05 11.88 5.56
N ALA A 21 -8.39 10.95 6.46
CA ALA A 21 -9.49 10.02 6.25
C ALA A 21 -10.84 10.74 6.14
N ALA A 22 -11.07 11.76 6.97
CA ALA A 22 -12.28 12.58 6.90
C ALA A 22 -12.36 13.34 5.56
N ALA A 23 -11.26 13.95 5.11
CA ALA A 23 -11.20 14.64 3.82
C ALA A 23 -11.43 13.68 2.64
N ALA A 24 -10.80 12.50 2.65
CA ALA A 24 -10.98 11.48 1.63
C ALA A 24 -12.44 10.98 1.60
N GLY A 25 -13.01 10.64 2.75
CA GLY A 25 -14.40 10.20 2.88
C GLY A 25 -15.41 11.27 2.46
N ALA A 26 -15.21 12.51 2.89
CA ALA A 26 -16.05 13.65 2.48
C ALA A 26 -15.98 13.88 0.97
N SER A 27 -14.79 13.81 0.37
CA SER A 27 -14.63 13.99 -1.09
C SER A 27 -15.31 12.87 -1.89
N PHE A 28 -15.30 11.63 -1.38
CA PHE A 28 -16.03 10.51 -1.96
C PHE A 28 -17.55 10.75 -1.91
N VAL A 29 -18.08 11.10 -0.73
CA VAL A 29 -19.52 11.37 -0.56
C VAL A 29 -19.96 12.52 -1.47
N LEU A 30 -19.20 13.62 -1.49
CA LEU A 30 -19.53 14.77 -2.32
C LEU A 30 -19.42 14.44 -3.82
N SER A 31 -18.42 13.66 -4.24
CA SER A 31 -18.28 13.18 -5.60
C SER A 31 -19.49 12.35 -6.03
N ALA A 32 -19.95 11.44 -5.16
CA ALA A 32 -21.10 10.59 -5.41
C ALA A 32 -22.40 11.38 -5.50
N LEU A 33 -22.61 12.36 -4.61
CA LEU A 33 -23.81 13.21 -4.59
C LEU A 33 -23.87 14.16 -5.78
N LEU A 34 -22.75 14.84 -6.10
CA LEU A 34 -22.69 15.83 -7.18
C LEU A 34 -22.43 15.23 -8.56
N LYS A 35 -22.12 13.93 -8.64
CA LYS A 35 -21.71 13.23 -9.87
C LYS A 35 -20.54 13.91 -10.60
N ARG A 36 -19.59 14.47 -9.84
CA ARG A 36 -18.37 15.11 -10.35
C ARG A 36 -17.16 14.52 -9.65
N ARG A 37 -16.00 14.52 -10.31
CA ARG A 37 -14.74 14.03 -9.74
C ARG A 37 -14.20 15.07 -8.75
N ILE A 38 -14.33 14.80 -7.45
CA ILE A 38 -13.77 15.60 -6.37
C ILE A 38 -12.88 14.69 -5.53
N VAL A 39 -11.57 14.93 -5.55
CA VAL A 39 -10.59 14.08 -4.88
C VAL A 39 -9.82 14.93 -3.88
N TRP A 40 -10.02 14.68 -2.60
CA TRP A 40 -9.26 15.31 -1.52
C TRP A 40 -8.54 14.27 -0.67
N GLY A 41 -7.58 14.74 0.13
CA GLY A 41 -6.73 13.89 0.95
C GLY A 41 -5.67 13.15 0.15
N ARG A 42 -5.03 12.21 0.85
CA ARG A 42 -3.96 11.33 0.43
C ARG A 42 -4.39 9.88 0.68
N PRO A 43 -3.72 8.89 0.05
CA PRO A 43 -3.92 7.50 0.41
C PRO A 43 -3.74 7.31 1.91
N PHE A 44 -4.65 6.55 2.52
CA PHE A 44 -4.58 6.18 3.94
C PHE A 44 -4.30 4.67 4.12
N ILE A 45 -4.22 3.94 3.01
CA ILE A 45 -3.71 2.58 2.88
C ILE A 45 -2.81 2.57 1.64
N LEU A 46 -1.61 2.00 1.75
CA LEU A 46 -0.68 1.88 0.63
C LEU A 46 -0.19 0.44 0.53
N THR A 47 -0.24 -0.11 -0.69
CA THR A 47 0.41 -1.38 -1.02
C THR A 47 1.65 -1.10 -1.83
N VAL A 48 2.80 -1.60 -1.37
CA VAL A 48 4.09 -1.51 -2.05
C VAL A 48 4.56 -2.93 -2.32
N GLU A 49 5.11 -3.16 -3.51
CA GLU A 49 5.73 -4.43 -3.87
C GLU A 49 7.26 -4.27 -3.80
N PRO A 50 7.93 -4.76 -2.74
CA PRO A 50 9.38 -4.61 -2.61
C PRO A 50 10.15 -5.38 -3.67
N THR A 51 9.60 -6.48 -4.16
CA THR A 51 10.17 -7.33 -5.20
C THR A 51 9.08 -8.18 -5.83
N ASN A 52 9.23 -8.52 -7.11
CA ASN A 52 8.37 -9.49 -7.78
C ASN A 52 8.99 -10.89 -7.88
N LEU A 53 10.15 -11.08 -7.27
CA LEU A 53 10.77 -12.39 -7.16
C LEU A 53 10.01 -13.22 -6.13
N CYS A 54 9.80 -14.51 -6.41
CA CYS A 54 9.19 -15.45 -5.49
C CYS A 54 9.91 -16.80 -5.57
N ASN A 55 10.10 -17.45 -4.42
CA ASN A 55 10.68 -18.79 -4.31
C ASN A 55 9.63 -19.92 -4.49
N LEU A 56 8.35 -19.57 -4.60
CA LEU A 56 7.25 -20.51 -4.85
C LEU A 56 6.77 -20.45 -6.30
N ARG A 57 6.11 -21.53 -6.74
CA ARG A 57 5.58 -21.70 -8.11
C ARG A 57 4.08 -22.01 -8.11
N CYS A 58 3.30 -21.19 -7.40
CA CYS A 58 1.85 -21.40 -7.28
C CYS A 58 1.17 -21.26 -8.66
N PRO A 59 0.37 -22.25 -9.11
CA PRO A 59 -0.19 -22.27 -10.48
C PRO A 59 -1.18 -21.12 -10.76
N LEU A 60 -1.84 -20.61 -9.71
CA LEU A 60 -2.80 -19.50 -9.80
C LEU A 60 -2.15 -18.10 -9.76
N CYS A 61 -0.88 -18.00 -9.37
CA CYS A 61 -0.17 -16.72 -9.29
C CYS A 61 0.58 -16.44 -10.59
N VAL A 62 0.45 -15.23 -11.15
CA VAL A 62 1.14 -14.83 -12.41
C VAL A 62 2.67 -14.88 -12.31
N THR A 63 3.23 -14.66 -11.12
CA THR A 63 4.66 -14.83 -10.86
C THR A 63 5.04 -16.30 -10.84
N GLY A 64 4.27 -17.13 -10.11
CA GLY A 64 4.55 -18.55 -9.94
C GLY A 64 4.35 -19.40 -11.20
N ASN A 65 3.41 -19.00 -12.06
CA ASN A 65 3.13 -19.68 -13.33
C ASN A 65 3.89 -19.09 -14.53
N GLY A 66 4.77 -18.11 -14.31
CA GLY A 66 5.63 -17.53 -15.35
C GLY A 66 4.90 -16.65 -16.37
N LYS A 67 3.68 -16.18 -16.08
CA LYS A 67 2.91 -15.28 -16.96
C LYS A 67 3.13 -13.79 -16.68
N LEU A 68 4.01 -13.45 -15.74
CA LEU A 68 4.33 -12.07 -15.44
C LEU A 68 5.10 -11.43 -16.61
N THR A 69 4.53 -10.39 -17.23
CA THR A 69 5.10 -9.76 -18.43
C THR A 69 6.14 -8.67 -18.13
N ARG A 70 6.13 -8.12 -16.90
CA ARG A 70 7.08 -7.11 -16.45
C ARG A 70 8.38 -7.75 -15.96
N ASN A 71 9.49 -7.03 -16.12
CA ASN A 71 10.82 -7.49 -15.73
C ASN A 71 10.89 -7.86 -14.24
N ALA A 72 11.58 -8.96 -13.95
CA ALA A 72 11.90 -9.36 -12.60
C ALA A 72 12.88 -8.36 -11.95
N GLY A 73 12.65 -7.98 -10.69
CA GLY A 73 13.47 -6.98 -10.02
C GLY A 73 13.04 -6.66 -8.59
N GLN A 74 13.87 -5.86 -7.94
CA GLN A 74 13.65 -5.33 -6.59
C GLN A 74 13.42 -3.82 -6.69
N MET A 75 12.52 -3.29 -5.86
CA MET A 75 12.31 -1.85 -5.74
C MET A 75 13.58 -1.18 -5.21
N ASP A 76 13.95 -0.07 -5.83
CA ASP A 76 15.00 0.81 -5.30
C ASP A 76 14.57 1.40 -3.95
N PHE A 77 15.46 1.37 -2.97
CA PHE A 77 15.11 1.78 -1.61
C PHE A 77 14.97 3.29 -1.48
N ASP A 78 15.71 4.08 -2.26
CA ASP A 78 15.59 5.52 -2.18
C ASP A 78 14.25 5.97 -2.79
N LEU A 79 13.77 5.26 -3.81
CA LEU A 79 12.38 5.38 -4.26
C LEU A 79 11.38 5.03 -3.14
N PHE A 80 11.58 3.91 -2.44
CA PHE A 80 10.72 3.54 -1.31
C PHE A 80 10.69 4.62 -0.22
N ARG A 81 11.86 5.13 0.20
CA ARG A 81 11.97 6.23 1.17
C ARG A 81 11.17 7.44 0.71
N ARG A 82 11.36 7.90 -0.53
CA ARG A 82 10.63 9.05 -1.08
C ARG A 82 9.12 8.85 -1.03
N ILE A 83 8.64 7.65 -1.37
CA ILE A 83 7.21 7.31 -1.28
C ILE A 83 6.73 7.43 0.18
N ILE A 84 7.47 6.90 1.14
CA ILE A 84 7.10 6.96 2.56
C ILE A 84 7.19 8.39 3.12
N ASP A 85 8.18 9.17 2.71
CA ASP A 85 8.29 10.59 3.09
C ASP A 85 7.10 11.40 2.57
N ASP A 86 6.62 11.09 1.35
CA ASP A 86 5.50 11.79 0.72
C ASP A 86 4.12 11.48 1.35
N VAL A 87 3.88 10.21 1.76
CA VAL A 87 2.54 9.78 2.20
C VAL A 87 2.45 9.09 3.56
N GLY A 88 3.57 8.71 4.18
CA GLY A 88 3.62 7.83 5.36
C GLY A 88 2.91 8.39 6.60
N GLU A 89 2.90 9.70 6.78
CA GLU A 89 2.18 10.35 7.89
C GLU A 89 0.66 10.21 7.78
N PHE A 90 0.12 9.91 6.59
CA PHE A 90 -1.31 9.77 6.33
C PHE A 90 -1.80 8.32 6.34
N LEU A 91 -0.88 7.35 6.34
CA LEU A 91 -1.21 5.92 6.26
C LEU A 91 -1.63 5.33 7.60
N PHE A 92 -2.75 4.62 7.63
CA PHE A 92 -3.08 3.66 8.70
C PHE A 92 -2.45 2.30 8.46
N TYR A 93 -2.30 1.91 7.18
CA TYR A 93 -1.72 0.63 6.77
C TYR A 93 -0.73 0.82 5.63
N LEU A 94 0.43 0.18 5.80
CA LEU A 94 1.41 -0.07 4.74
C LEU A 94 1.48 -1.58 4.56
N LEU A 95 1.16 -2.06 3.36
CA LEU A 95 1.21 -3.47 3.03
C LEU A 95 2.36 -3.71 2.05
N LEU A 96 3.34 -4.49 2.48
CA LEU A 96 4.52 -4.82 1.69
C LEU A 96 4.31 -6.18 1.02
N TYR A 97 3.42 -6.27 0.04
CA TYR A 97 3.18 -7.50 -0.74
C TYR A 97 2.47 -7.19 -2.05
N HIS A 98 2.66 -8.03 -3.06
CA HIS A 98 1.77 -8.13 -4.22
C HIS A 98 2.10 -9.40 -5.04
N GLN A 99 2.90 -9.30 -6.10
CA GLN A 99 3.26 -10.41 -6.99
C GLN A 99 4.70 -10.90 -6.77
N GLY A 100 5.06 -11.16 -5.52
CA GLY A 100 6.39 -11.63 -5.12
C GLY A 100 6.44 -11.99 -3.64
N GLU A 101 7.61 -12.42 -3.18
CA GLU A 101 7.92 -12.69 -1.78
C GLU A 101 8.75 -11.53 -1.21
N PRO A 102 8.17 -10.67 -0.35
CA PRO A 102 8.80 -9.45 0.16
C PRO A 102 10.18 -9.68 0.79
N PHE A 103 10.35 -10.78 1.53
CA PHE A 103 11.60 -11.12 2.22
C PHE A 103 12.75 -11.49 1.28
N LEU A 104 12.50 -11.65 -0.03
CA LEU A 104 13.56 -11.81 -1.03
C LEU A 104 14.20 -10.49 -1.47
N ASN A 105 13.64 -9.33 -1.09
CA ASN A 105 14.33 -8.05 -1.27
C ASN A 105 15.50 -7.98 -0.27
N LYS A 106 16.72 -7.72 -0.77
CA LYS A 106 17.95 -7.74 0.04
C LYS A 106 17.97 -6.71 1.16
N ARG A 107 17.17 -5.64 1.01
CA ARG A 107 17.12 -4.48 1.91
C ARG A 107 15.77 -4.34 2.59
N PHE A 108 15.07 -5.47 2.79
CA PHE A 108 13.75 -5.47 3.40
C PHE A 108 13.75 -5.02 4.87
N LEU A 109 14.84 -5.29 5.61
CA LEU A 109 14.97 -4.95 7.04
C LEU A 109 15.78 -3.66 7.30
N ASP A 110 16.21 -2.97 6.25
CA ASP A 110 16.87 -1.67 6.35
C ASP A 110 15.86 -0.56 6.65
#